data_AF-A0A2E2IQ97-F1
#
_entry.id   AF-A0A2E2IQ97-F1
#
_cell.length_a   1.000
_cell.length_b   1.000
_cell.length_c   1.000
_cell.angle_alpha   90.00
_cell.angle_beta   90.00
_cell.angle_gamma   90.00
#
_symmetry.space_group_name_H-M   'P 1'
#
loop_
_entity.id
_entity.type
_entity.pdbx_description
1 polymer ?
#
loop_
_entity_poly.entity_id
_entity_poly.type
_entity_poly.pdbx_seq_one_letter_code
_entity_poly.pdbx_strand_id
1 'polypeptide(L)'
;MQIPGKNLLGQRQTINRGISEDEKVWHFRSAWNVAALNCTTAQYEPILTGYSAYIKDHATALRRVNDRIDAEYRREAASRRDGIMAREAQMTAVYNFFALPPARARFCRAALDIANRHNLAPPSDPIAFAKDNFDLIEEPFELFFEEYEQYQRSSAQWDARYGERYGASQPGWVAVQEARANGVVIPTVTSDPTMVVTSAGPAGAVTDPETGVAVPVVPVQENVISQPITQPVPSDEDGAQN
;
A
#
# COMPACT_ATOMS: atom_id res chain seq x y z
N MET A 1 -1.40 -10.53 5.95
CA MET A 1 -2.03 -9.79 4.83
C MET A 1 -2.51 -10.78 3.77
N GLN A 2 -3.69 -10.56 3.21
CA GLN A 2 -4.16 -11.25 2.00
C GLN A 2 -3.67 -10.48 0.78
N ILE A 3 -3.04 -11.16 -0.17
CA ILE A 3 -2.56 -10.57 -1.43
C ILE A 3 -3.44 -11.02 -2.61
N PRO A 4 -3.52 -10.23 -3.69
CA PRO A 4 -4.29 -10.60 -4.88
C PRO A 4 -3.86 -11.96 -5.45
N GLY A 5 -4.81 -12.78 -5.90
CA GLY A 5 -4.52 -14.05 -6.57
C GLY A 5 -3.90 -13.86 -7.96
N LYS A 6 -3.31 -14.93 -8.51
CA LYS A 6 -2.83 -14.97 -9.90
C LYS A 6 -3.84 -15.69 -10.79
N ASN A 7 -4.03 -15.24 -12.03
CA ASN A 7 -4.81 -15.95 -13.04
C ASN A 7 -4.02 -17.13 -13.63
N LEU A 8 -4.62 -17.85 -14.59
CA LEU A 8 -3.98 -18.97 -15.30
C LEU A 8 -2.71 -18.59 -16.07
N LEU A 9 -2.52 -17.29 -16.37
CA LEU A 9 -1.34 -16.75 -17.02
C LEU A 9 -0.27 -16.28 -16.02
N GLY A 10 -0.47 -16.52 -14.72
CA GLY A 10 0.46 -16.11 -13.65
C GLY A 10 0.36 -14.62 -13.28
N GLN A 11 -0.60 -13.87 -13.82
CA GLN A 11 -0.74 -12.43 -13.59
C GLN A 11 -1.62 -12.15 -12.38
N ARG A 12 -1.17 -11.25 -11.49
CA ARG A 12 -1.97 -10.78 -10.35
C ARG A 12 -3.25 -10.09 -10.82
N GLN A 13 -4.35 -10.42 -10.15
CA GLN A 13 -5.67 -9.82 -10.34
C GLN A 13 -5.84 -8.64 -9.37
N THR A 14 -5.21 -7.52 -9.69
CA THR A 14 -5.32 -6.26 -8.93
C THR A 14 -6.50 -5.41 -9.44
N ILE A 15 -6.78 -4.31 -8.73
CA ILE A 15 -7.77 -3.31 -9.18
C ILE A 15 -7.42 -2.64 -10.52
N ASN A 16 -6.16 -2.75 -10.94
CA ASN A 16 -5.64 -2.15 -12.18
C ASN A 16 -5.63 -3.14 -13.36
N ARG A 17 -6.09 -4.39 -13.15
CA ARG A 17 -6.07 -5.42 -14.19
C ARG A 17 -7.31 -5.31 -15.08
N GLY A 18 -7.09 -5.33 -16.39
CA GLY A 18 -8.18 -5.40 -17.37
C GLY A 18 -9.03 -4.13 -17.47
N ILE A 19 -8.51 -3.01 -16.95
CA ILE A 19 -9.16 -1.71 -16.96
C ILE A 19 -9.10 -1.05 -18.35
N SER A 20 -10.03 -0.13 -18.62
CA SER A 20 -10.06 0.61 -19.88
C SER A 20 -8.87 1.57 -20.00
N GLU A 21 -8.60 2.04 -21.24
CA GLU A 21 -7.51 2.99 -21.47
C GLU A 21 -7.76 4.35 -20.77
N ASP A 22 -9.02 4.76 -20.63
CA ASP A 22 -9.38 5.95 -19.85
C ASP A 22 -9.21 5.69 -18.35
N GLU A 23 -9.57 4.50 -17.86
CA GLU A 23 -9.32 4.11 -16.47
C GLU A 23 -7.83 4.06 -16.14
N LYS A 24 -6.95 3.59 -17.04
CA LYS A 24 -5.48 3.67 -16.83
C LYS A 24 -5.01 5.09 -16.56
N VAL A 25 -5.48 6.06 -17.36
CA VAL A 25 -5.13 7.48 -17.18
C VAL A 25 -5.64 7.98 -15.82
N TRP A 26 -6.85 7.60 -15.44
CA TRP A 26 -7.45 7.98 -14.17
C TRP A 26 -6.75 7.32 -12.96
N HIS A 27 -6.38 6.05 -13.06
CA HIS A 27 -5.65 5.31 -12.03
C HIS A 27 -4.22 5.86 -11.88
N PHE A 28 -3.54 6.15 -12.99
CA PHE A 28 -2.24 6.83 -12.97
C PHE A 28 -2.30 8.17 -12.23
N ARG A 29 -3.30 9.01 -12.55
CA ARG A 29 -3.51 10.29 -11.87
C ARG A 29 -3.76 10.10 -10.38
N SER A 30 -4.54 9.09 -10.01
CA SER A 30 -4.81 8.74 -8.61
C SER A 30 -3.53 8.29 -7.89
N ALA A 31 -2.71 7.45 -8.53
CA ALA A 31 -1.41 7.04 -8.02
C ALA A 31 -0.48 8.24 -7.78
N TRP A 32 -0.32 9.13 -8.77
CA TRP A 32 0.54 10.30 -8.61
C TRP A 32 0.02 11.26 -7.52
N ASN A 33 -1.30 11.38 -7.36
CA ASN A 33 -1.88 12.11 -6.25
C ASN A 33 -1.51 11.50 -4.88
N VAL A 34 -1.64 10.18 -4.74
CA VAL A 34 -1.23 9.47 -3.51
C VAL A 34 0.27 9.66 -3.25
N ALA A 35 1.12 9.62 -4.28
CA ALA A 35 2.55 9.90 -4.14
C ALA A 35 2.81 11.34 -3.66
N ALA A 36 2.15 12.33 -4.27
CA ALA A 36 2.28 13.73 -3.88
C ALA A 36 1.86 14.00 -2.42
N LEU A 37 0.95 13.21 -1.87
CA LEU A 37 0.50 13.31 -0.48
C LEU A 37 1.37 12.53 0.51
N ASN A 38 1.95 11.39 0.11
CA ASN A 38 2.61 10.45 1.03
C ASN A 38 4.14 10.46 0.96
N CYS A 39 4.73 11.00 -0.11
CA CYS A 39 6.17 11.07 -0.32
C CYS A 39 6.67 12.46 0.06
N THR A 40 6.69 12.78 1.36
CA THR A 40 6.80 14.17 1.85
C THR A 40 8.21 14.61 2.28
N THR A 41 9.19 13.71 2.30
CA THR A 41 10.59 14.10 2.60
C THR A 41 11.14 15.02 1.51
N ALA A 42 12.07 15.92 1.86
CA ALA A 42 12.60 16.94 0.92
C ALA A 42 13.06 16.39 -0.44
N GLN A 43 13.67 15.20 -0.49
CA GLN A 43 14.10 14.55 -1.73
C GLN A 43 12.96 14.22 -2.72
N TYR A 44 11.71 14.18 -2.25
CA TYR A 44 10.52 13.84 -3.04
C TYR A 44 9.68 15.07 -3.43
N GLU A 45 10.12 16.29 -3.09
CA GLU A 45 9.46 17.53 -3.51
C GLU A 45 9.11 17.58 -5.01
N PRO A 46 9.97 17.10 -5.95
CA PRO A 46 9.66 17.17 -7.38
C PRO A 46 8.35 16.48 -7.77
N ILE A 47 7.88 15.50 -6.97
CA ILE A 47 6.62 14.79 -7.18
C ILE A 47 5.44 15.75 -7.09
N LEU A 48 5.40 16.60 -6.06
CA LEU A 48 4.31 17.57 -5.85
C LEU A 48 4.34 18.65 -6.93
N THR A 49 5.54 19.14 -7.27
CA THR A 49 5.73 20.14 -8.32
C THR A 49 5.25 19.61 -9.68
N GLY A 50 5.68 18.40 -10.05
CA GLY A 50 5.29 17.77 -11.31
C GLY A 50 3.80 17.44 -11.38
N TYR A 51 3.23 16.86 -10.32
CA TYR A 51 1.80 16.55 -10.26
C TYR A 51 0.94 17.81 -10.39
N SER A 52 1.29 18.88 -9.67
CA SER A 52 0.54 20.14 -9.68
C SER A 52 0.55 20.79 -11.07
N ALA A 53 1.70 20.76 -11.76
CA ALA A 53 1.81 21.24 -13.13
C ALA A 53 0.98 20.37 -14.10
N TYR A 54 1.12 19.04 -14.01
CA TYR A 54 0.39 18.09 -14.86
C TYR A 54 -1.12 18.30 -14.81
N ILE A 55 -1.73 18.41 -13.62
CA ILE A 55 -3.19 18.61 -13.51
C ILE A 55 -3.63 19.99 -14.00
N LYS A 56 -2.81 21.03 -13.78
CA LYS A 56 -3.12 22.41 -14.14
C LYS A 56 -3.08 22.59 -15.65
N ASP A 57 -1.99 22.16 -16.27
CA ASP A 57 -1.71 22.39 -17.69
C ASP A 57 -2.59 21.52 -18.59
N HIS A 58 -3.09 20.39 -18.07
CA HIS A 58 -3.87 19.42 -18.82
C HIS A 58 -5.32 19.25 -18.34
N ALA A 59 -5.83 20.20 -17.54
CA ALA A 59 -7.15 20.11 -16.91
C ALA A 59 -8.30 19.76 -17.89
N THR A 60 -8.28 20.31 -19.10
CA THR A 60 -9.33 20.05 -20.10
C THR A 60 -9.27 18.63 -20.66
N ALA A 61 -8.08 18.11 -20.95
CA ALA A 61 -7.93 16.74 -21.44
C ALA A 61 -8.34 15.72 -20.36
N LEU A 62 -7.88 15.94 -19.12
CA LEU A 62 -8.21 15.09 -17.97
C LEU A 62 -9.70 15.11 -17.62
N ARG A 63 -10.36 16.28 -17.74
CA ARG A 63 -11.82 16.37 -17.56
C ARG A 63 -12.56 15.50 -18.56
N ARG A 64 -12.18 15.55 -19.85
CA ARG A 64 -12.80 14.73 -20.90
C ARG A 64 -12.63 13.23 -20.66
N VAL A 65 -11.51 12.80 -20.08
CA VAL A 65 -11.31 11.40 -19.65
C VAL A 65 -12.32 11.05 -18.54
N ASN A 66 -12.41 11.87 -17.49
CA ASN A 66 -13.38 11.64 -16.41
C ASN A 66 -14.83 11.60 -16.91
N ASP A 67 -15.22 12.50 -17.83
CA ASP A 67 -16.57 12.53 -18.38
C ASP A 67 -16.92 11.23 -19.14
N ARG A 68 -15.94 10.62 -19.84
CA ARG A 68 -16.11 9.34 -20.54
C ARG A 68 -16.23 8.17 -19.57
N ILE A 69 -15.40 8.13 -18.53
CA ILE A 69 -15.50 7.13 -17.45
C ILE A 69 -16.87 7.24 -16.78
N ASP A 70 -17.30 8.45 -16.40
CA ASP A 70 -18.62 8.65 -15.81
C ASP A 70 -19.76 8.19 -16.72
N ALA A 71 -19.62 8.37 -18.03
CA ALA A 71 -20.59 7.86 -18.99
C ALA A 71 -20.58 6.31 -19.07
N GLU A 72 -19.43 5.67 -18.93
CA GLU A 72 -19.28 4.21 -18.91
C GLU A 72 -19.96 3.60 -17.68
N TYR A 73 -19.61 4.07 -16.48
CA TYR A 73 -20.24 3.61 -15.24
C TYR A 73 -21.76 3.81 -15.23
N ARG A 74 -22.27 4.90 -15.84
CA ARG A 74 -23.72 5.10 -16.00
C ARG A 74 -24.37 4.15 -17.01
N ARG A 75 -23.65 3.71 -18.03
CA ARG A 75 -24.16 2.79 -19.06
C ARG A 75 -24.24 1.36 -18.55
N GLU A 76 -23.29 0.95 -17.71
CA GLU A 76 -23.19 -0.41 -17.18
C GLU A 76 -24.09 -0.66 -15.96
N ALA A 77 -24.46 0.41 -15.25
CA ALA A 77 -25.27 0.32 -14.06
C ALA A 77 -26.78 0.20 -14.34
N ALA A 78 -27.48 -0.54 -13.47
CA ALA A 78 -28.93 -0.69 -13.54
C ALA A 78 -29.69 0.63 -13.29
N SER A 79 -29.08 1.54 -12.53
CA SER A 79 -29.60 2.88 -12.29
C SER A 79 -28.47 3.92 -12.22
N ARG A 80 -28.83 5.21 -12.35
CA ARG A 80 -27.87 6.31 -12.18
C ARG A 80 -27.18 6.28 -10.81
N ARG A 81 -27.92 5.94 -9.75
CA ARG A 81 -27.38 5.87 -8.38
C ARG A 81 -26.35 4.74 -8.28
N ASP A 82 -26.65 3.58 -8.85
CA ASP A 82 -25.74 2.42 -8.81
C ASP A 82 -24.43 2.72 -9.56
N GLY A 83 -24.50 3.45 -10.69
CA GLY A 83 -23.30 3.88 -11.42
C GLY A 83 -22.42 4.83 -10.62
N ILE A 84 -23.01 5.74 -9.85
CA ILE A 84 -22.26 6.64 -8.95
C ILE A 84 -21.59 5.83 -7.84
N MET A 85 -22.33 4.94 -7.18
CA MET A 85 -21.79 4.10 -6.10
C MET A 85 -20.66 3.19 -6.60
N ALA A 86 -20.80 2.62 -7.80
CA ALA A 86 -19.76 1.81 -8.42
C ALA A 86 -18.49 2.64 -8.71
N ARG A 87 -18.64 3.86 -9.23
CA ARG A 87 -17.52 4.79 -9.46
C ARG A 87 -16.81 5.17 -8.16
N GLU A 88 -17.56 5.48 -7.10
CA GLU A 88 -17.00 5.84 -5.78
C GLU A 88 -16.28 4.66 -5.11
N ALA A 89 -16.85 3.46 -5.21
CA ALA A 89 -16.22 2.24 -4.72
C ALA A 89 -14.90 1.96 -5.45
N GLN A 90 -14.90 2.09 -6.78
CA GLN A 90 -13.68 1.96 -7.58
C GLN A 90 -12.63 3.00 -7.18
N MET A 91 -13.03 4.27 -7.04
CA MET A 91 -12.14 5.35 -6.58
C MET A 91 -11.47 4.98 -5.26
N THR A 92 -12.26 4.54 -4.28
CA THR A 92 -11.76 4.15 -2.97
C THR A 92 -10.78 2.97 -3.06
N ALA A 93 -11.10 1.95 -3.87
CA ALA A 93 -10.24 0.79 -4.06
C ALA A 93 -8.89 1.15 -4.70
N VAL A 94 -8.88 2.04 -5.69
CA VAL A 94 -7.66 2.53 -6.35
C VAL A 94 -6.78 3.30 -5.38
N TYR A 95 -7.36 4.21 -4.59
CA TYR A 95 -6.61 4.97 -3.59
C TYR A 95 -6.01 4.04 -2.52
N ASN A 96 -6.79 3.06 -2.03
CA ASN A 96 -6.31 2.07 -1.07
C ASN A 96 -5.18 1.21 -1.62
N PHE A 97 -5.25 0.82 -2.90
CA PHE A 97 -4.18 0.08 -3.57
C PHE A 97 -2.87 0.88 -3.57
N PHE A 98 -2.89 2.12 -4.06
CA PHE A 98 -1.69 2.95 -4.14
C PHE A 98 -1.19 3.43 -2.77
N ALA A 99 -2.03 3.34 -1.73
CA ALA A 99 -1.68 3.66 -0.35
C ALA A 99 -1.08 2.49 0.43
N LEU A 100 -0.83 1.31 -0.18
CA LEU A 100 -0.28 0.15 0.53
C LEU A 100 1.07 0.48 1.19
N PRO A 101 1.14 0.49 2.54
CA PRO A 101 2.36 0.84 3.27
C PRO A 101 3.62 0.06 2.88
N PRO A 102 3.58 -1.28 2.67
CA PRO A 102 4.81 -2.03 2.41
C PRO A 102 5.43 -1.73 1.04
N ALA A 103 4.67 -1.21 0.08
CA ALA A 103 5.19 -0.81 -1.24
C ALA A 103 5.67 0.65 -1.27
N ARG A 104 5.31 1.47 -0.26
CA ARG A 104 5.47 2.94 -0.26
C ARG A 104 6.88 3.41 -0.60
N ALA A 105 7.92 2.77 -0.05
CA ALA A 105 9.30 3.21 -0.28
C ALA A 105 9.77 3.01 -1.73
N ARG A 106 9.31 1.95 -2.42
CA ARG A 106 9.59 1.74 -3.86
C ARG A 106 8.69 2.64 -4.71
N PHE A 107 7.43 2.78 -4.30
CA PHE A 107 6.46 3.67 -4.93
C PHE A 107 6.92 5.13 -4.99
N CYS A 108 7.40 5.69 -3.87
CA CYS A 108 7.92 7.06 -3.86
C CYS A 108 9.13 7.25 -4.79
N ARG A 109 9.98 6.23 -4.93
CA ARG A 109 11.13 6.28 -5.85
C ARG A 109 10.68 6.24 -7.32
N ALA A 110 9.73 5.37 -7.66
CA ALA A 110 9.15 5.32 -9.01
C ALA A 110 8.43 6.63 -9.37
N ALA A 111 7.63 7.17 -8.45
CA ALA A 111 6.97 8.46 -8.64
C ALA A 111 7.96 9.63 -8.77
N LEU A 112 9.08 9.61 -8.04
CA LEU A 112 10.16 10.59 -8.18
C LEU A 112 10.80 10.53 -9.58
N ASP A 113 11.08 9.34 -10.09
CA ASP A 113 11.62 9.18 -11.45
C ASP A 113 10.68 9.76 -12.51
N ILE A 114 9.39 9.39 -12.44
CA ILE A 114 8.34 9.91 -13.33
C ILE A 114 8.26 11.44 -13.24
N ALA A 115 8.27 11.99 -12.02
CA ALA A 115 8.20 13.42 -11.79
C ALA A 115 9.42 14.17 -12.31
N ASN A 116 10.63 13.62 -12.15
CA ASN A 116 11.84 14.23 -12.69
C ASN A 116 11.82 14.25 -14.23
N ARG A 117 11.37 13.17 -14.87
CA ARG A 117 11.21 13.12 -16.34
C ARG A 117 10.17 14.13 -16.82
N HIS A 118 9.03 14.22 -16.14
CA HIS A 118 8.00 15.23 -16.42
C HIS A 118 8.54 16.66 -16.27
N ASN A 119 9.25 16.96 -15.18
CA ASN A 119 9.73 18.31 -14.91
C ASN A 119 10.83 18.74 -15.89
N LEU A 120 11.63 17.79 -16.38
CA LEU A 120 12.65 18.03 -17.40
C LEU A 120 12.05 18.24 -18.79
N ALA A 121 11.02 17.46 -19.14
CA ALA A 121 10.37 17.48 -20.44
C ALA A 121 8.85 17.30 -20.28
N PRO A 122 8.11 18.40 -20.00
CA PRO A 122 6.66 18.32 -19.83
C PRO A 122 5.98 17.76 -21.10
N PRO A 123 5.06 16.79 -20.96
CA PRO A 123 4.44 16.15 -22.10
C PRO A 123 3.44 17.08 -22.80
N SER A 124 3.38 17.05 -24.13
CA SER A 124 2.30 17.70 -24.86
C SER A 124 1.00 16.90 -24.82
N ASP A 125 1.11 15.57 -24.72
CA ASP A 125 -0.02 14.65 -24.60
C ASP A 125 -0.06 14.03 -23.19
N PRO A 126 -0.97 14.48 -22.30
CA PRO A 126 -1.10 13.95 -20.95
C PRO A 126 -1.64 12.51 -20.92
N ILE A 127 -2.45 12.12 -21.90
CA ILE A 127 -3.07 10.80 -21.95
C ILE A 127 -2.01 9.76 -22.30
N ALA A 128 -1.19 10.05 -23.32
CA ALA A 128 -0.05 9.19 -23.66
C ALA A 128 0.93 9.10 -22.48
N PHE A 129 1.29 10.24 -21.88
CA PHE A 129 2.18 10.26 -20.72
C PHE A 129 1.70 9.38 -19.56
N ALA A 130 0.41 9.46 -19.21
CA ALA A 130 -0.15 8.66 -18.12
C ALA A 130 -0.10 7.16 -18.42
N LYS A 131 -0.42 6.77 -19.65
CA LYS A 131 -0.40 5.36 -20.08
C LYS A 131 1.02 4.81 -20.13
N ASP A 132 1.96 5.57 -20.69
CA ASP A 132 3.36 5.16 -20.85
C ASP A 132 4.07 4.98 -19.49
N ASN A 133 3.59 5.64 -18.43
CA ASN A 133 4.15 5.55 -17.09
C ASN A 133 3.32 4.69 -16.12
N PHE A 134 2.21 4.09 -16.58
CA PHE A 134 1.32 3.32 -15.71
C PHE A 134 2.00 2.07 -15.14
N ASP A 135 2.63 1.27 -15.99
CA ASP A 135 3.30 0.05 -15.55
C ASP A 135 4.44 0.35 -14.57
N LEU A 136 5.18 1.45 -14.80
CA LEU A 136 6.27 1.87 -13.91
C LEU A 136 5.77 2.30 -12.53
N ILE A 137 4.64 3.00 -12.45
CA ILE A 137 4.10 3.45 -11.16
C ILE A 137 3.42 2.30 -10.38
N GLU A 138 2.99 1.25 -11.08
CA GLU A 138 2.40 0.03 -10.50
C GLU A 138 3.45 -1.01 -10.06
N GLU A 139 4.57 -1.12 -10.77
CA GLU A 139 5.63 -2.13 -10.51
C GLU A 139 6.02 -2.30 -9.02
N PRO A 140 6.16 -1.23 -8.20
CA PRO A 140 6.45 -1.36 -6.77
C PRO A 140 5.49 -2.27 -5.98
N PHE A 141 4.21 -2.31 -6.37
CA PHE A 141 3.18 -3.10 -5.71
C PHE A 141 3.25 -4.57 -6.14
N GLU A 142 3.45 -4.82 -7.43
CA GLU A 142 3.65 -6.17 -7.97
C GLU A 142 4.87 -6.83 -7.33
N LEU A 143 6.01 -6.12 -7.27
CA LEU A 143 7.22 -6.62 -6.61
C LEU A 143 6.98 -6.95 -5.13
N PHE A 144 6.23 -6.11 -4.41
CA PHE A 144 5.85 -6.41 -3.03
C PHE A 144 5.02 -7.70 -2.94
N PHE A 145 4.02 -7.88 -3.81
CA PHE A 145 3.18 -9.09 -3.78
C PHE A 145 3.96 -10.36 -4.14
N GLU A 146 4.97 -10.27 -5.01
CA GLU A 146 5.88 -11.38 -5.32
C GLU A 146 6.75 -11.74 -4.11
N GLU A 147 7.41 -10.74 -3.51
CA GLU A 147 8.24 -10.94 -2.32
C GLU A 147 7.45 -11.49 -1.14
N TYR A 148 6.23 -10.97 -0.92
CA TYR A 148 5.37 -11.42 0.17
C TYR A 148 4.83 -12.83 -0.06
N GLU A 149 4.49 -13.20 -1.31
CA GLU A 149 4.14 -14.59 -1.63
C GLU A 149 5.31 -15.53 -1.39
N GLN A 150 6.52 -15.14 -1.79
CA GLN A 150 7.73 -15.93 -1.55
C GLN A 150 7.99 -16.09 -0.04
N TYR A 151 7.79 -15.03 0.74
CA TYR A 151 7.85 -15.07 2.19
C TYR A 151 6.84 -16.08 2.76
N GLN A 152 5.56 -16.02 2.35
CA GLN A 152 4.53 -16.94 2.84
C GLN A 152 4.88 -18.40 2.54
N ARG A 153 5.40 -18.70 1.34
CA ARG A 153 5.86 -20.05 0.98
C ARG A 153 7.04 -20.49 1.83
N SER A 154 8.02 -19.61 2.03
CA SER A 154 9.24 -19.91 2.79
C SER A 154 8.92 -20.15 4.27
N SER A 155 8.03 -19.32 4.85
CA SER A 155 7.51 -19.48 6.21
C SER A 155 6.78 -20.81 6.37
N ALA A 156 5.86 -21.15 5.46
CA ALA A 156 5.15 -22.43 5.52
C ALA A 156 6.09 -23.65 5.39
N GLN A 157 7.13 -23.56 4.56
CA GLN A 157 8.15 -24.60 4.44
C GLN A 157 9.00 -24.74 5.71
N TRP A 158 9.33 -23.63 6.35
CA TRP A 158 10.02 -23.64 7.64
C TRP A 158 9.14 -24.26 8.72
N ASP A 159 7.86 -23.89 8.81
CA ASP A 159 6.89 -24.44 9.76
C ASP A 159 6.74 -25.94 9.62
N ALA A 160 6.67 -26.43 8.38
CA ALA A 160 6.56 -27.86 8.11
C ALA A 160 7.80 -28.65 8.57
N ARG A 161 8.98 -28.03 8.60
CA ARG A 161 10.24 -28.69 8.97
C ARG A 161 10.58 -28.54 10.45
N TYR A 162 10.27 -27.38 11.01
CA TYR A 162 10.82 -26.92 12.29
C TYR A 162 9.73 -26.51 13.28
N GLY A 163 8.48 -26.43 12.84
CA GLY A 163 7.39 -25.86 13.64
C GLY A 163 7.01 -26.67 14.87
N GLU A 164 7.21 -27.99 14.88
CA GLU A 164 7.01 -28.79 16.09
C GLU A 164 8.04 -28.48 17.18
N ARG A 165 9.28 -28.16 16.78
CA ARG A 165 10.40 -27.90 17.70
C ARG A 165 10.47 -26.44 18.12
N TYR A 166 10.25 -25.53 17.17
CA TYR A 166 10.43 -24.10 17.32
C TYR A 166 9.14 -23.32 17.01
N GLY A 167 7.95 -23.93 17.17
CA GLY A 167 6.65 -23.30 16.92
C GLY A 167 6.48 -22.64 15.55
N ALA A 168 5.39 -21.91 15.32
CA ALA A 168 5.12 -21.34 13.99
C ALA A 168 6.01 -20.13 13.67
N SER A 169 6.55 -20.02 12.45
CA SER A 169 7.24 -18.86 11.88
C SER A 169 6.25 -17.75 11.54
N GLN A 170 5.58 -17.24 12.57
CA GLN A 170 4.88 -15.97 12.46
C GLN A 170 5.76 -14.85 13.02
N PRO A 171 5.56 -13.59 12.59
CA PRO A 171 6.32 -12.44 13.08
C PRO A 171 6.31 -12.25 14.61
N GLY A 172 5.47 -13.00 15.34
CA GLY A 172 5.41 -12.98 16.79
C GLY A 172 6.10 -14.15 17.51
N TRP A 173 6.54 -15.24 16.86
CA TRP A 173 7.04 -16.41 17.62
C TRP A 173 8.38 -16.15 18.28
N VAL A 174 9.29 -15.47 17.58
CA VAL A 174 10.57 -15.04 18.14
C VAL A 174 10.34 -14.04 19.29
N ALA A 175 9.44 -13.07 19.10
CA ALA A 175 9.06 -12.12 20.15
C ALA A 175 8.41 -12.80 21.37
N VAL A 176 7.61 -13.86 21.16
CA VAL A 176 6.97 -14.66 22.21
C VAL A 176 7.99 -15.53 22.95
N GLN A 177 8.99 -16.08 22.27
CA GLN A 177 10.08 -16.83 22.91
C GLN A 177 10.98 -15.93 23.73
N GLU A 178 11.35 -14.77 23.19
CA GLU A 178 12.15 -13.77 23.90
C GLU A 178 11.41 -13.22 25.12
N ALA A 179 10.11 -12.94 25.00
CA ALA A 179 9.26 -12.57 26.14
C ALA A 179 9.23 -13.66 27.22
N ARG A 180 9.09 -14.95 26.86
CA ARG A 180 9.17 -16.07 27.81
C ARG A 180 10.53 -16.17 28.49
N ALA A 181 11.61 -16.09 27.73
CA ALA A 181 12.97 -16.18 28.25
C ALA A 181 13.31 -15.04 29.22
N ASN A 182 12.77 -13.85 28.97
CA ASN A 182 12.95 -12.65 29.80
C ASN A 182 11.88 -12.51 30.91
N GLY A 183 11.02 -13.51 31.11
CA GLY A 183 9.98 -13.49 32.16
C GLY A 183 8.87 -12.45 31.92
N VAL A 184 8.73 -11.95 30.70
CA VAL A 184 7.68 -11.01 30.30
C VAL A 184 6.35 -11.76 30.14
N VAL A 185 5.29 -11.25 30.77
CA VAL A 185 3.95 -11.84 30.69
C VAL A 185 3.43 -11.74 29.26
N ILE A 186 3.12 -12.89 28.67
CA ILE A 186 2.56 -12.97 27.32
C ILE A 186 1.04 -12.91 27.42
N PRO A 187 0.40 -11.91 26.82
CA PRO A 187 -1.05 -11.83 26.85
C PRO A 187 -1.67 -13.05 26.15
N THR A 188 -2.48 -13.78 26.89
CA THR A 188 -3.39 -14.82 26.41
C THR A 188 -4.77 -14.23 26.13
N VAL A 189 -5.67 -15.00 25.51
CA VAL A 189 -7.07 -14.61 25.26
C VAL A 189 -7.86 -14.23 26.52
N THR A 190 -7.32 -14.46 27.71
CA THR A 190 -7.90 -14.10 29.01
C THR A 190 -7.20 -12.92 29.70
N SER A 191 -6.27 -12.24 29.02
CA SER A 191 -5.45 -11.17 29.61
C SER A 191 -6.10 -9.79 29.52
N ASP A 192 -5.82 -8.94 30.51
CA ASP A 192 -6.28 -7.55 30.56
C ASP A 192 -5.59 -6.70 29.46
N PRO A 193 -6.34 -6.07 28.53
CA PRO A 193 -5.78 -5.28 27.44
C PRO A 193 -4.93 -4.08 27.88
N THR A 194 -5.11 -3.59 29.10
CA THR A 194 -4.40 -2.39 29.61
C THR A 194 -2.95 -2.65 30.04
N MET A 195 -2.54 -3.92 30.13
CA MET A 195 -1.20 -4.34 30.57
C MET A 195 -0.21 -4.57 29.40
N VAL A 196 -0.65 -4.48 28.15
CA VAL A 196 0.19 -4.78 26.97
C VAL A 196 0.96 -3.52 26.56
N VAL A 197 2.08 -3.25 27.23
CA VAL A 197 3.01 -2.18 26.83
C VAL A 197 4.04 -2.76 25.85
N THR A 198 3.98 -2.35 24.59
CA THR A 198 4.99 -2.64 23.57
C THR A 198 6.28 -1.89 23.91
N SER A 199 7.23 -2.57 24.54
CA SER A 199 8.63 -2.16 24.49
C SER A 199 9.35 -3.12 23.56
N ALA A 200 9.64 -2.66 22.34
CA ALA A 200 10.62 -3.32 21.50
C ALA A 200 11.98 -3.18 22.21
N GLY A 201 12.45 -4.28 22.80
CA GLY A 201 13.78 -4.34 23.40
C GLY A 201 14.88 -4.15 22.36
N PRO A 202 16.12 -3.82 22.77
CA PRO A 202 17.24 -3.70 21.85
C PRO A 202 17.48 -5.01 21.11
N ALA A 203 17.96 -4.91 19.86
CA ALA A 203 18.30 -6.03 19.00
C ALA A 203 19.17 -7.08 19.74
N GLY A 204 18.54 -8.20 20.08
CA GLY A 204 19.20 -9.35 20.69
C GLY A 204 19.62 -10.40 19.66
N ALA A 205 20.23 -11.47 20.15
CA ALA A 205 20.40 -12.71 19.40
C ALA A 205 19.71 -13.84 20.16
N VAL A 206 18.95 -14.68 19.46
CA VAL A 206 18.37 -15.89 20.05
C VAL A 206 19.38 -17.01 19.89
N THR A 207 19.82 -17.58 21.01
CA THR A 207 20.69 -18.76 21.01
C THR A 207 19.87 -19.99 20.69
N ASP A 208 20.22 -20.70 19.62
CA ASP A 208 19.64 -22.00 19.30
C ASP A 208 19.97 -22.99 20.44
N PRO A 209 18.96 -23.59 21.09
CA PRO A 209 19.15 -24.48 22.23
C PRO A 209 19.86 -25.80 21.88
N GLU A 210 19.89 -26.21 20.61
CA GLU A 210 20.59 -27.44 20.18
C GLU A 210 21.99 -27.16 19.62
N THR A 211 22.13 -26.09 18.82
CA THR A 211 23.40 -25.80 18.13
C THR A 211 24.26 -24.78 18.87
N GLY A 212 23.70 -24.05 19.83
CA GLY A 212 24.37 -22.96 20.54
C GLY A 212 24.64 -21.73 19.67
N VAL A 213 24.19 -21.72 18.42
CA VAL A 213 24.42 -20.62 17.48
C VAL A 213 23.52 -19.44 17.82
N ALA A 214 24.11 -18.25 17.97
CA ALA A 214 23.40 -17.01 18.17
C ALA A 214 22.84 -16.50 16.82
N VAL A 215 21.51 -16.59 16.64
CA VAL A 215 20.82 -16.05 15.46
C VAL A 215 20.48 -14.58 15.72
N PRO A 216 21.03 -13.63 14.94
CA PRO A 216 20.80 -12.21 15.16
C PRO A 216 19.35 -11.83 14.84
N VAL A 217 18.67 -11.17 15.77
CA VAL A 217 17.37 -10.54 15.53
C VAL A 217 17.65 -9.20 14.84
N VAL A 218 17.40 -9.13 13.53
CA VAL A 218 17.52 -7.87 12.79
C VAL A 218 16.28 -7.03 13.11
N PRO A 219 16.40 -5.90 13.81
CA PRO A 219 15.26 -5.04 14.06
C PRO A 219 14.78 -4.47 12.74
N VAL A 220 13.47 -4.52 12.51
CA VAL A 220 12.84 -3.74 11.45
C VAL A 220 13.01 -2.26 11.82
N GLN A 221 13.66 -1.47 10.97
CA GLN A 221 13.81 -0.04 11.20
C GLN A 221 12.45 0.65 11.05
N GLU A 222 11.83 1.01 12.18
CA GLU A 222 10.47 1.57 12.31
C GLU A 222 10.32 3.05 11.86
N ASN A 223 11.24 3.60 11.08
CA ASN A 223 11.12 4.98 10.55
C ASN A 223 9.93 5.13 9.55
N VAL A 224 9.04 4.15 9.47
CA VAL A 224 7.80 4.15 8.70
C VAL A 224 6.64 3.85 9.65
N ILE A 225 6.27 4.85 10.46
CA ILE A 225 4.95 4.87 11.10
C ILE A 225 3.95 5.21 10.00
N SER A 226 3.19 4.23 9.52
CA SER A 226 1.96 4.49 8.79
C SER A 226 0.88 4.66 9.83
N GLN A 227 0.52 5.90 10.15
CA GLN A 227 -0.71 6.13 10.88
C GLN A 227 -1.88 5.65 10.00
N PRO A 228 -2.78 4.79 10.50
CA PRO A 228 -4.00 4.48 9.77
C PRO A 228 -4.79 5.79 9.59
N ILE A 229 -5.16 6.09 8.35
CA ILE A 229 -6.03 7.23 8.03
C ILE A 229 -7.41 6.90 8.60
N THR A 230 -7.80 7.60 9.67
CA THR A 230 -9.20 7.69 10.08
C THR A 230 -9.83 8.85 9.32
N GLN A 231 -10.75 8.53 8.41
CA GLN A 231 -11.61 9.54 7.81
C GLN A 231 -12.51 10.13 8.90
N PRO A 232 -12.53 11.45 9.12
CA PRO A 232 -13.50 12.05 10.03
C PRO A 232 -14.90 11.78 9.49
N VAL A 233 -15.74 11.14 10.30
CA VAL A 233 -17.19 11.11 10.06
C VAL A 233 -17.71 12.50 10.40
N PRO A 234 -18.48 13.17 9.52
CA PRO A 234 -19.15 14.40 9.87
C PRO A 234 -20.08 14.13 11.07
N SER A 235 -19.85 14.81 12.19
CA SER A 235 -20.85 14.90 13.24
C SER A 235 -21.89 15.92 12.80
N ASP A 236 -23.13 15.47 12.59
CA ASP A 236 -24.30 16.33 12.50
C ASP A 236 -24.53 17.00 13.86
N GLU A 237 -23.88 18.13 14.11
CA GLU A 237 -24.27 19.07 15.17
C GLU A 237 -24.11 20.51 14.67
N ASP A 238 -25.01 20.93 13.79
CA ASP A 238 -25.47 22.31 13.79
C ASP A 238 -26.45 22.47 14.96
N GLY A 239 -26.03 23.20 15.99
CA GLY A 239 -26.82 23.34 17.21
C GLY A 239 -26.43 24.54 18.05
N ALA A 240 -26.64 25.74 17.50
CA ALA A 240 -26.98 27.00 18.18
C ALA A 240 -26.17 27.42 19.44
N GLN A 241 -25.57 28.62 19.37
CA GLN A 241 -25.99 29.74 20.23
C GLN A 241 -25.29 31.05 19.86
N ASN A 242 -26.07 32.13 20.00
CA ASN A 242 -25.80 33.55 19.77
C ASN A 242 -24.45 34.07 20.27
#